data_AF-A0A1Z4VR65-F1
#
_entry.id   AF-A0A1Z4VR65-F1
#
_cell.length_a   1.000
_cell.length_b   1.000
_cell.length_c   1.000
_cell.angle_alpha   90.00
_cell.angle_beta   90.00
_cell.angle_gamma   90.00
#
_symmetry.space_group_name_H-M   'P 1'
#
loop_
_entity.id
_entity.type
_entity.pdbx_description
1 polymer ?
#
loop_
_entity_poly.entity_id
_entity_poly.type
_entity_poly.pdbx_seq_one_letter_code
_entity_poly.pdbx_strand_id
1 'polypeptide(L)'
;MNIEIGIGILALLWAVSLIGLIRAQRRQRRELQTLQERLAGRESDLSALQGDLAALTRASVGAGEHLVQVENRVRRLSERQSQTEMRAGGDRPYQQAIQLVQGGADAEALIRQCGLTRGEADLLVMLHGVARAG
;
A
#
# COMPACT_ATOMS: atom_id res chain seq x y z
N MET A 1 92.68 15.62 -12.18
CA MET A 1 91.86 14.89 -13.18
C MET A 1 90.98 13.80 -12.55
N ASN A 2 91.50 12.86 -11.75
CA ASN A 2 90.72 11.69 -11.29
C ASN A 2 89.61 12.01 -10.26
N ILE A 3 89.76 13.06 -9.45
CA ILE A 3 88.78 13.42 -8.39
C ILE A 3 87.50 14.03 -8.98
N GLU A 4 87.61 14.87 -10.01
CA GLU A 4 86.44 15.52 -10.65
C GLU A 4 85.52 14.50 -11.34
N ILE A 5 86.11 13.47 -11.95
CA ILE A 5 85.36 12.37 -12.57
C ILE A 5 84.57 11.58 -11.51
N GLY A 6 85.18 11.33 -10.33
CA GLY A 6 84.53 10.63 -9.22
C GLY A 6 83.31 11.38 -8.66
N ILE A 7 83.40 12.71 -8.54
CA ILE A 7 82.29 13.56 -8.08
C ILE A 7 81.13 13.52 -9.08
N GLY A 8 81.43 13.56 -10.39
CA GLY A 8 80.41 13.46 -11.43
C GLY A 8 79.63 12.14 -11.40
N ILE A 9 80.33 11.02 -11.18
CA ILE A 9 79.69 9.70 -11.07
C ILE A 9 78.80 9.61 -9.82
N LEU A 10 79.26 10.10 -8.67
CA LEU A 10 78.47 10.14 -7.44
C LEU A 10 77.21 11.00 -7.59
N ALA A 11 77.32 12.16 -8.24
CA ALA A 11 76.18 13.04 -8.51
C ALA A 11 75.15 12.37 -9.44
N LEU A 12 75.60 11.66 -10.48
CA LEU A 12 74.72 10.89 -11.36
C LEU A 12 73.99 9.76 -10.64
N LEU A 13 74.70 8.99 -9.80
CA LEU A 13 74.09 7.92 -9.00
C LEU A 13 73.03 8.48 -8.03
N TRP A 14 73.33 9.59 -7.37
CA TRP A 14 72.38 10.30 -6.50
C TRP A 14 71.15 10.78 -7.26
N ALA A 15 71.34 11.38 -8.44
CA ALA A 15 70.24 11.85 -9.28
C ALA A 15 69.33 10.69 -9.72
N VAL A 16 69.89 9.56 -10.15
CA VAL A 16 69.12 8.37 -10.55
C VAL A 16 68.33 7.80 -9.37
N SER A 17 68.96 7.68 -8.20
CA SER A 17 68.29 7.22 -6.98
C SER A 17 67.11 8.13 -6.60
N LEU A 18 67.33 9.45 -6.61
CA LEU A 18 66.30 10.44 -6.30
C LEU A 18 65.12 10.38 -7.29
N ILE A 19 65.40 10.25 -8.59
CA ILE A 19 64.38 10.10 -9.63
C ILE A 19 63.56 8.80 -9.42
N GLY A 20 64.22 7.71 -9.03
CA GLY A 20 63.55 6.45 -8.68
C GLY A 20 62.59 6.63 -7.51
N LEU A 21 63.06 7.27 -6.43
CA LEU A 21 62.26 7.55 -5.23
C LEU A 21 61.04 8.43 -5.56
N ILE A 22 61.23 9.51 -6.32
CA ILE A 22 60.15 10.41 -6.76
C ILE A 22 59.13 9.64 -7.61
N ARG A 23 59.58 8.79 -8.54
CA ARG A 23 58.67 7.96 -9.35
C ARG A 23 57.88 6.98 -8.50
N ALA A 24 58.52 6.29 -7.55
CA ALA A 24 57.86 5.36 -6.64
C ALA A 24 56.82 6.08 -5.78
N GLN A 25 57.20 7.22 -5.20
CA GLN A 25 56.31 8.02 -4.35
C GLN A 25 55.12 8.59 -5.14
N ARG A 26 55.34 9.01 -6.40
CA ARG A 26 54.25 9.44 -7.30
C ARG A 26 53.32 8.28 -7.66
N ARG A 27 53.85 7.07 -7.92
CA ARG A 27 53.02 5.88 -8.19
C ARG A 27 52.12 5.55 -7.00
N GLN A 28 52.70 5.53 -5.80
CA GLN A 28 51.96 5.22 -4.57
C GLN A 28 50.87 6.27 -4.27
N ARG A 29 51.17 7.56 -4.50
CA ARG A 29 50.16 8.64 -4.36
C ARG A 29 49.01 8.49 -5.36
N ARG A 30 49.29 8.12 -6.61
CA ARG A 30 48.25 7.90 -7.62
C ARG A 30 47.35 6.73 -7.24
N GLU A 31 47.93 5.64 -6.76
CA GLU A 31 47.15 4.47 -6.33
C GLU A 31 46.24 4.81 -5.16
N LEU A 32 46.75 5.52 -4.15
CA LEU A 32 45.94 6.04 -3.04
C LEU A 32 44.81 6.95 -3.52
N GLN A 33 45.07 7.85 -4.47
CA GLN A 33 44.02 8.71 -5.05
C GLN A 33 42.94 7.89 -5.74
N THR A 34 43.30 6.90 -6.56
CA THR A 34 42.30 6.04 -7.22
C THR A 34 41.49 5.21 -6.22
N LEU A 35 42.11 4.76 -5.12
CA LEU A 35 41.40 4.05 -4.06
C LEU A 35 40.44 4.98 -3.32
N GLN A 36 40.86 6.21 -3.02
CA GLN A 36 40.00 7.23 -2.41
C GLN A 36 38.82 7.58 -3.31
N GLU A 37 39.03 7.77 -4.60
CA GLU A 37 37.95 8.01 -5.57
C GLU A 37 36.96 6.84 -5.63
N ARG A 38 37.45 5.60 -5.63
CA ARG A 38 36.60 4.40 -5.59
C ARG A 38 35.80 4.30 -4.30
N LEU A 39 36.40 4.65 -3.16
CA LEU A 39 35.71 4.65 -1.87
C LEU A 39 34.65 5.76 -1.82
N ALA A 40 34.96 6.97 -2.30
CA ALA A 40 34.01 8.06 -2.37
C ALA A 40 32.80 7.71 -3.27
N GLY A 41 33.04 7.05 -4.42
CA GLY A 41 31.97 6.55 -5.27
C GLY A 41 31.09 5.52 -4.57
N ARG A 42 31.69 4.54 -3.88
CA ARG A 42 30.97 3.53 -3.09
C ARG A 42 30.12 4.14 -1.98
N GLU A 43 30.63 5.16 -1.30
CA GLU A 43 29.90 5.87 -0.24
C GLU A 43 28.70 6.64 -0.80
N SER A 44 28.88 7.27 -1.97
CA SER A 44 27.77 7.91 -2.70
C SER A 44 26.69 6.90 -3.08
N ASP A 45 27.06 5.74 -3.63
CA ASP A 45 26.10 4.69 -4.01
C ASP A 45 25.33 4.15 -2.80
N LEU A 46 26.03 3.92 -1.68
CA LEU A 46 25.39 3.50 -0.43
C LEU A 46 24.42 4.55 0.10
N SER A 47 24.78 5.83 0.03
CA SER A 47 23.90 6.92 0.44
C SER A 47 22.63 6.99 -0.41
N ALA A 48 22.75 6.78 -1.73
CA ALA A 48 21.62 6.73 -2.65
C ALA A 48 20.70 5.54 -2.35
N LEU A 49 21.27 4.35 -2.18
CA LEU A 49 20.54 3.12 -1.80
C LEU A 49 19.78 3.29 -0.47
N GLN A 50 20.40 3.92 0.53
CA GLN A 50 19.72 4.23 1.79
C GLN A 50 18.55 5.20 1.59
N GLY A 51 18.72 6.20 0.72
CA GLY A 51 17.65 7.12 0.32
C GLY A 51 16.47 6.39 -0.34
N ASP A 52 16.75 5.50 -1.28
CA ASP A 52 15.75 4.70 -1.97
C ASP A 52 15.00 3.76 -1.00
N LEU A 53 15.72 3.10 -0.10
CA LEU A 53 15.11 2.28 0.94
C LEU A 53 14.21 3.11 1.86
N ALA A 54 14.64 4.31 2.27
CA ALA A 54 13.81 5.20 3.09
C ALA A 54 12.54 5.64 2.33
N ALA A 55 12.65 5.93 1.04
CA ALA A 55 11.51 6.24 0.18
C ALA A 55 10.54 5.06 0.05
N LEU A 56 11.05 3.85 -0.21
CA LEU A 56 10.26 2.62 -0.28
C LEU A 56 9.57 2.31 1.03
N THR A 57 10.25 2.50 2.16
CA THR A 57 9.67 2.27 3.49
C THR A 57 8.55 3.25 3.79
N ARG A 58 8.70 4.53 3.42
CA ARG A 58 7.61 5.52 3.53
C ARG A 58 6.44 5.18 2.61
N ALA A 59 6.73 4.74 1.38
CA ALA A 59 5.72 4.35 0.42
C ALA A 59 4.94 3.10 0.90
N SER A 60 5.61 2.11 1.48
CA SER A 60 4.96 0.89 1.99
C SER A 60 4.11 1.16 3.23
N VAL A 61 4.54 2.04 4.13
CA VAL A 61 3.72 2.49 5.28
C VAL A 61 2.46 3.21 4.78
N GLY A 62 2.60 4.15 3.84
CA GLY A 62 1.45 4.87 3.28
C GLY A 62 0.48 3.93 2.52
N ALA A 63 1.01 2.95 1.79
CA ALA A 63 0.19 1.93 1.15
C ALA A 63 -0.57 1.06 2.16
N GLY A 64 0.05 0.73 3.30
CA GLY A 64 -0.59 0.00 4.40
C GLY A 64 -1.75 0.77 5.03
N GLU A 65 -1.57 2.07 5.32
CA GLU A 65 -2.64 2.92 5.84
C GLU A 65 -3.82 3.01 4.85
N HIS A 66 -3.53 3.16 3.57
CA HIS A 66 -4.56 3.20 2.53
C HIS A 66 -5.30 1.87 2.40
N LEU A 67 -4.60 0.73 2.53
CA LEU A 67 -5.20 -0.60 2.59
C LEU A 67 -6.18 -0.73 3.77
N VAL A 68 -5.77 -0.33 4.98
CA VAL A 68 -6.63 -0.34 6.17
C VAL A 68 -7.86 0.55 5.98
N GLN A 69 -7.69 1.72 5.35
CA GLN A 69 -8.82 2.62 5.07
C GLN A 69 -9.81 2.00 4.07
N VAL A 70 -9.30 1.35 3.02
CA VAL A 70 -10.12 0.64 2.02
C VAL A 70 -10.84 -0.54 2.66
N GLU A 71 -10.16 -1.36 3.45
CA GLU A 71 -10.74 -2.50 4.15
C GLU A 71 -11.87 -2.06 5.10
N ASN A 72 -11.65 -0.99 5.88
CA ASN A 72 -12.68 -0.41 6.73
C ASN A 72 -13.89 0.10 5.93
N ARG A 73 -13.66 0.69 4.75
CA ARG A 73 -14.75 1.18 3.88
C ARG A 73 -15.54 0.01 3.30
N VAL A 74 -14.86 -1.04 2.85
CA VAL A 74 -15.48 -2.29 2.36
C VAL A 74 -16.30 -2.94 3.46
N ARG A 75 -15.76 -3.06 4.68
CA ARG A 75 -16.48 -3.63 5.83
C ARG A 75 -17.75 -2.85 6.16
N ARG A 76 -17.69 -1.52 6.23
CA ARG A 76 -18.89 -0.68 6.45
C ARG A 76 -19.92 -0.82 5.34
N LEU A 77 -19.49 -0.93 4.09
CA LEU A 77 -20.40 -1.15 2.97
C LEU A 77 -21.07 -2.52 3.05
N SER A 78 -20.31 -3.56 3.41
CA SER A 78 -20.84 -4.91 3.63
C SER A 78 -21.85 -4.95 4.78
N GLU A 79 -21.56 -4.28 5.90
CA GLU A 79 -22.49 -4.17 7.03
C GLU A 79 -23.78 -3.44 6.63
N ARG A 80 -23.68 -2.34 5.87
CA ARG A 80 -24.85 -1.62 5.34
C ARG A 80 -25.64 -2.46 4.36
N GLN A 81 -24.98 -3.21 3.50
CA GLN A 81 -25.63 -4.10 2.56
C GLN A 81 -26.40 -5.20 3.30
N SER A 82 -25.77 -5.84 4.29
CA SER A 82 -26.42 -6.85 5.13
C SER A 82 -27.66 -6.30 5.86
N GLN A 83 -27.57 -5.08 6.43
CA GLN A 83 -28.72 -4.42 7.05
C GLN A 83 -29.83 -4.08 6.03
N THR A 84 -29.46 -3.70 4.81
CA THR A 84 -30.41 -3.37 3.76
C THR A 84 -31.08 -4.62 3.21
N GLU A 85 -30.35 -5.71 3.04
CA GLU A 85 -30.87 -7.03 2.66
C GLU A 85 -31.83 -7.58 3.73
N MET A 86 -31.47 -7.48 5.01
CA MET A 86 -32.37 -7.85 6.12
C MET A 86 -33.66 -7.02 6.12
N ARG A 87 -33.58 -5.71 5.90
CA ARG A 87 -34.79 -4.85 5.80
C ARG A 87 -35.61 -5.11 4.54
N ALA A 88 -34.96 -5.35 3.40
CA ALA A 88 -35.63 -5.57 2.12
C ALA A 88 -36.33 -6.93 2.05
N GLY A 89 -35.79 -7.96 2.70
CA GLY A 89 -36.40 -9.29 2.75
C GLY A 89 -37.65 -9.37 3.63
N GLY A 90 -37.69 -8.61 4.72
CA GLY A 90 -38.83 -8.56 5.64
C GLY A 90 -39.91 -7.56 5.24
N ASP A 91 -39.60 -6.27 5.09
CA ASP A 91 -40.65 -5.23 5.07
C ASP A 91 -41.45 -5.15 3.76
N ARG A 92 -40.86 -5.52 2.62
CA ARG A 92 -41.51 -5.37 1.30
C ARG A 92 -42.77 -6.24 1.11
N PRO A 93 -42.73 -7.56 1.36
CA PRO A 93 -43.92 -8.41 1.21
C PRO A 93 -45.04 -8.01 2.19
N TYR A 94 -44.69 -7.61 3.42
CA TYR A 94 -45.68 -7.14 4.41
C TYR A 94 -46.31 -5.80 4.03
N GLN A 95 -45.52 -4.81 3.58
CA GLN A 95 -46.07 -3.52 3.12
C GLN A 95 -47.01 -3.68 1.92
N GLN A 96 -46.65 -4.55 0.97
CA GLN A 96 -47.49 -4.85 -0.19
C GLN A 96 -48.78 -5.57 0.22
N ALA A 97 -48.70 -6.53 1.15
CA ALA A 97 -49.85 -7.25 1.67
C ALA A 97 -50.83 -6.35 2.45
N ILE A 98 -50.32 -5.40 3.25
CA ILE A 98 -51.15 -4.42 3.96
C ILE A 98 -51.93 -3.55 2.97
N GLN A 99 -51.31 -3.11 1.87
CA GLN A 99 -52.01 -2.34 0.82
C GLN A 99 -53.10 -3.17 0.12
N LEU A 100 -52.84 -4.46 -0.15
CA LEU A 100 -53.83 -5.37 -0.74
C LEU A 100 -55.03 -5.60 0.18
N VAL A 101 -54.80 -5.82 1.48
CA VAL A 101 -55.88 -5.96 2.47
C VAL A 101 -56.69 -4.67 2.60
N GLN A 102 -56.04 -3.51 2.60
CA GLN A 102 -56.72 -2.21 2.59
C GLN A 102 -57.56 -2.00 1.32
N GLY A 103 -57.16 -2.63 0.21
CA GLY A 103 -57.93 -2.71 -1.04
C GLY A 103 -59.06 -3.75 -1.03
N GLY A 104 -59.21 -4.54 0.03
CA GLY A 104 -60.25 -5.57 0.18
C GLY A 104 -59.83 -6.97 -0.27
N ALA A 105 -58.53 -7.24 -0.46
CA ALA A 105 -58.06 -8.58 -0.80
C ALA A 105 -58.20 -9.55 0.38
N ASP A 106 -58.52 -10.81 0.07
CA ASP A 106 -58.65 -11.89 1.05
C ASP A 106 -57.30 -12.55 1.37
N ALA A 107 -57.26 -13.35 2.44
CA ALA A 107 -56.03 -14.01 2.89
C ALA A 107 -55.44 -14.93 1.80
N GLU A 108 -56.28 -15.50 0.93
CA GLU A 108 -55.85 -16.35 -0.16
C GLU A 108 -55.10 -15.58 -1.27
N ALA A 109 -55.55 -14.36 -1.59
CA ALA A 109 -54.84 -13.46 -2.49
C ALA A 109 -53.48 -13.03 -1.92
N LEU A 110 -53.38 -12.80 -0.61
CA LEU A 110 -52.11 -12.43 0.05
C LEU A 110 -51.08 -13.56 -0.02
N ILE A 111 -51.50 -14.81 0.21
CA ILE A 111 -50.62 -15.98 0.10
C ILE A 111 -50.10 -16.13 -1.33
N ARG A 112 -50.96 -15.96 -2.34
CA ARG A 112 -50.57 -16.11 -3.76
C ARG A 112 -49.70 -14.95 -4.28
N GLN A 113 -49.99 -13.71 -3.90
CA GLN A 113 -49.35 -12.53 -4.47
C GLN A 113 -48.12 -12.05 -3.67
N CYS A 114 -48.12 -12.24 -2.35
CA CYS A 114 -47.05 -11.75 -1.47
C CYS A 114 -46.27 -12.89 -0.81
N GLY A 115 -46.64 -14.15 -1.03
CA GLY A 115 -45.89 -15.33 -0.57
C GLY A 115 -45.92 -15.54 0.95
N LEU A 116 -46.91 -14.97 1.65
CA LEU A 116 -47.07 -15.12 3.10
C LEU A 116 -47.53 -16.52 3.48
N THR A 117 -47.20 -16.94 4.70
CA THR A 117 -47.80 -18.13 5.29
C THR A 117 -49.28 -17.89 5.62
N ARG A 118 -50.07 -18.97 5.68
CA ARG A 118 -51.51 -18.86 5.97
C ARG A 118 -51.81 -18.12 7.27
N GLY A 119 -51.05 -18.39 8.32
CA GLY A 119 -51.19 -17.71 9.62
C GLY A 119 -50.86 -16.21 9.56
N GLU A 120 -49.85 -15.81 8.78
CA GLU A 120 -49.51 -14.39 8.60
C GLU A 120 -50.58 -13.64 7.80
N ALA A 121 -51.12 -14.27 6.74
CA ALA A 121 -52.17 -13.68 5.92
C ALA A 121 -53.49 -13.50 6.70
N ASP A 122 -53.90 -14.53 7.47
CA ASP A 122 -55.10 -14.46 8.31
C ASP A 122 -54.99 -13.37 9.39
N LEU A 123 -53.81 -13.23 10.00
CA LEU A 123 -53.53 -12.18 10.98
C LEU A 123 -53.60 -10.78 10.36
N LEU A 124 -53.01 -10.59 9.17
CA LEU A 124 -53.03 -9.29 8.47
C LEU A 124 -54.44 -8.86 8.05
N VAL A 125 -55.26 -9.80 7.55
CA VAL A 125 -56.66 -9.53 7.21
C VAL A 125 -57.46 -9.16 8.46
N MET A 126 -57.22 -9.81 9.60
CA MET A 126 -57.89 -9.49 10.85
C MET A 126 -57.48 -8.12 11.41
N LEU A 127 -56.18 -7.79 11.36
CA LEU A 127 -55.65 -6.56 11.95
C LEU A 127 -55.91 -5.32 11.07
N HIS A 128 -55.85 -5.46 9.75
CA HIS A 128 -55.93 -4.36 8.79
C HIS A 128 -57.20 -4.36 7.92
N GLY A 129 -57.91 -5.48 7.80
CA GLY A 129 -59.17 -5.57 7.03
C GLY A 129 -60.36 -4.90 7.74
N VAL A 130 -60.26 -4.66 9.05
CA VAL A 130 -61.31 -4.00 9.87
C VAL A 130 -61.18 -2.47 9.85
N ALA A 131 -60.12 -1.90 9.25
CA ALA A 131 -59.88 -0.46 9.18
C ALA A 131 -60.92 0.34 8.34
N ARG A 132 -62.03 -0.29 7.91
CA ARG A 132 -63.13 0.35 7.17
C ARG A 132 -64.54 -0.08 7.61
N ALA A 133 -64.71 -0.46 8.88
CA ALA A 133 -66.03 -0.62 9.50
C ALA A 133 -66.33 0.48 10.54
N GLY A 134 -65.97 1.73 10.21
CA GLY A 134 -66.34 2.95 10.95
C GLY A 134 -66.83 4.01 9.98
#